data_AF-A0A0A1PMJ8-F1
#
_entry.id   AF-A0A0A1PMJ8-F1
#
_cell.length_a   1.000
_cell.length_b   1.000
_cell.length_c   1.000
_cell.angle_alpha   90.00
_cell.angle_beta   90.00
_cell.angle_gamma   90.00
#
_symmetry.space_group_name_H-M   'P 1'
#
loop_
_entity.id
_entity.type
_entity.pdbx_description
1 polymer ?
#
loop_
_entity_poly.entity_id
_entity_poly.type
_entity_poly.pdbx_seq_one_letter_code
_entity_poly.pdbx_strand_id
1 'polypeptide(L)'
;MTLHEGRPVASWPVTLSGPDWQTRTDVRLLRWDDVIAEDVDRPIWLRLVLYFRAAVDIALTGTFFRYIAAYWRYSLFAGYPAVLLMLFTALSIGLGSAWGLFGGPYPGLAVPLIAIGLFLVLMRWPGRRFHIDYMLNDWIFARDMIRRARPSIGRRMTELADEIATGVKAGDVDEVVIIAHSLGAAWMVESVAEALAADPDLARRSTPLGLAGVGSSTLKIALHPAAGWIRAAVKRIAEAPEVTWAEYDSHVDFICFYKCNTAQALGIDGGGRPISHSIRLSRMLAPETWGRFRGNLLRVHRQYVMGNEQRYRYDFHMIACGPFRFADIVHDGESLPEALGPDGALAGAAVLSPSPATKTAAP
;
A
#
# COMPACT_ATOMS: atom_id res chain seq x y z
N MET A 1 17.38 -14.00 -9.08
CA MET A 1 17.07 -12.56 -8.95
C MET A 1 18.20 -11.79 -9.59
N THR A 2 17.87 -11.01 -10.60
CA THR A 2 18.78 -10.13 -11.34
C THR A 2 18.51 -8.71 -10.89
N LEU A 3 19.53 -8.02 -10.39
CA LEU A 3 19.48 -6.58 -10.16
C LEU A 3 19.89 -5.89 -11.46
N HIS A 4 19.07 -4.97 -11.94
CA HIS A 4 19.35 -4.23 -13.17
C HIS A 4 20.13 -2.96 -12.82
N GLU A 5 21.40 -2.91 -13.19
CA GLU A 5 22.24 -1.74 -12.93
C GLU A 5 21.64 -0.48 -13.60
N GLY A 6 21.53 0.61 -12.84
CA GLY A 6 20.94 1.86 -13.32
C GLY A 6 19.42 1.88 -13.47
N ARG A 7 18.70 0.79 -13.13
CA ARG A 7 17.23 0.73 -13.15
C ARG A 7 16.67 0.40 -11.76
N PRO A 8 15.50 0.94 -11.39
CA PRO A 8 14.89 0.69 -10.09
C PRO A 8 14.12 -0.64 -10.05
N VAL A 9 14.67 -1.70 -10.65
CA VAL A 9 13.98 -2.98 -10.80
C VAL A 9 14.90 -4.14 -10.46
N ALA A 10 14.34 -5.11 -9.75
CA ALA A 10 14.91 -6.46 -9.66
C ALA A 10 13.95 -7.43 -10.33
N SER A 11 14.46 -8.36 -11.13
CA SER A 11 13.59 -9.34 -11.80
C SER A 11 14.05 -10.78 -11.63
N TRP A 12 13.12 -11.71 -11.72
CA TRP A 12 13.42 -13.14 -11.78
C TRP A 12 12.27 -13.89 -12.45
N PRO A 13 12.58 -14.91 -13.26
CA PRO A 13 11.55 -15.79 -13.78
C PRO A 13 11.01 -16.67 -12.65
N VAL A 14 9.70 -16.89 -12.68
CA VAL A 14 8.99 -17.87 -11.87
C VAL A 14 8.23 -18.79 -12.81
N THR A 15 8.28 -20.09 -12.52
CA THR A 15 7.41 -21.08 -13.17
C THR A 15 6.57 -21.71 -12.09
N LEU A 16 5.25 -21.60 -12.23
CA LEU A 16 4.28 -22.29 -11.40
C LEU A 16 3.56 -23.32 -12.27
N SER A 17 3.36 -24.53 -11.77
CA SER A 17 2.73 -25.60 -12.52
C SER A 17 1.79 -26.42 -11.64
N GLY A 18 0.64 -26.77 -12.20
CA GLY A 18 -0.20 -27.87 -11.73
C GLY A 18 -0.03 -29.11 -12.59
N PRO A 19 -0.86 -30.14 -12.38
CA PRO A 19 -0.86 -31.38 -13.18
C PRO A 19 -1.05 -31.17 -14.70
N ASP A 20 -1.88 -30.21 -15.10
CA ASP A 20 -2.33 -30.00 -16.49
C ASP A 20 -2.15 -28.56 -16.99
N TRP A 21 -1.46 -27.71 -16.23
CA TRP A 21 -1.17 -26.33 -16.60
C TRP A 21 0.21 -25.88 -16.11
N GLN A 22 0.75 -24.87 -16.79
CA GLN A 22 1.99 -24.21 -16.40
C GLN A 22 1.92 -22.73 -16.77
N THR A 23 2.31 -21.87 -15.83
CA THR A 23 2.47 -20.43 -16.03
C THR A 23 3.93 -20.05 -15.87
N ARG A 24 4.44 -19.23 -16.79
CA ARG A 24 5.75 -18.60 -16.68
C ARG A 24 5.57 -17.10 -16.49
N THR A 25 6.11 -16.57 -15.40
CA THR A 25 6.01 -15.15 -15.04
C THR A 25 7.41 -14.54 -14.98
N ASP A 26 7.62 -13.39 -15.63
CA ASP A 26 8.76 -12.52 -15.34
C ASP A 26 8.40 -11.59 -14.18
N VAL A 27 8.73 -11.99 -12.96
CA VAL A 27 8.41 -11.19 -11.78
C VAL A 27 9.37 -10.01 -11.71
N ARG A 28 8.81 -8.80 -11.66
CA ARG A 28 9.56 -7.54 -11.52
C ARG A 28 9.19 -6.83 -10.23
N LEU A 29 10.14 -6.73 -9.31
CA LEU A 29 10.04 -5.89 -8.13
C LEU A 29 10.44 -4.46 -8.48
N LEU A 30 9.45 -3.59 -8.56
CA LEU A 30 9.63 -2.14 -8.68
C LEU A 30 10.11 -1.57 -7.33
N ARG A 31 11.35 -1.09 -7.30
CA ARG A 31 12.06 -0.75 -6.07
C ARG A 31 11.98 0.74 -5.77
N TRP A 32 11.85 1.06 -4.48
CA TRP A 32 12.02 2.41 -3.94
C TRP A 32 12.67 2.37 -2.54
N ASP A 33 13.38 1.28 -2.23
CA ASP A 33 14.04 1.07 -0.94
C ASP A 33 15.12 2.13 -0.66
N ASP A 34 15.85 2.56 -1.69
CA ASP A 34 16.81 3.65 -1.64
C ASP A 34 16.15 5.00 -1.32
N VAL A 35 14.94 5.22 -1.83
CA VAL A 35 14.14 6.40 -1.48
C VAL A 35 13.71 6.32 -0.01
N ILE A 36 13.38 5.16 0.54
CA ILE A 36 13.04 5.08 1.97
C ILE A 36 14.29 5.25 2.86
N ALA A 37 15.45 4.77 2.41
CA ALA A 37 16.70 4.85 3.17
C ALA A 37 17.08 6.30 3.56
N GLU A 38 16.83 7.29 2.69
CA GLU A 38 17.09 8.70 3.01
C GLU A 38 16.34 9.21 4.26
N ASP A 39 15.21 8.60 4.65
CA ASP A 39 14.49 8.93 5.89
C ASP A 39 15.04 8.14 7.09
N VAL A 40 15.39 6.88 6.89
CA VAL A 40 15.93 5.98 7.92
C VAL A 40 17.28 6.48 8.44
N ASP A 41 18.13 7.01 7.56
CA ASP A 41 19.48 7.47 7.90
C ASP A 41 19.51 8.79 8.68
N ARG A 42 18.35 9.44 8.87
CA ARG A 42 18.26 10.73 9.57
C ARG A 42 18.38 10.54 11.09
N PRO A 43 19.09 11.45 11.79
CA PRO A 43 19.13 11.43 13.24
C PRO A 43 17.74 11.65 13.84
N ILE A 44 17.50 11.05 15.00
CA ILE A 44 16.15 11.02 15.61
C ILE A 44 15.57 12.42 15.86
N TRP A 45 16.39 13.39 16.26
CA TRP A 45 15.93 14.76 16.50
C TRP A 45 15.34 15.39 15.23
N LEU A 46 15.95 15.14 14.07
CA LEU A 46 15.47 15.66 12.79
C LEU A 46 14.19 14.95 12.39
N ARG A 47 14.10 13.62 12.58
CA ARG A 47 12.87 12.85 12.35
C ARG A 47 11.71 13.34 13.20
N LEU A 48 11.94 13.71 14.46
CA LEU A 48 10.91 14.31 15.33
C LEU A 48 10.42 15.66 14.81
N VAL A 49 11.32 16.54 14.35
CA VAL A 49 10.96 17.84 13.75
C VAL A 49 10.17 17.65 12.46
N LEU A 50 10.63 16.77 11.57
CA LEU A 50 9.95 16.49 10.30
C LEU A 50 8.60 15.83 10.50
N TYR A 51 8.50 14.88 11.43
CA TYR A 51 7.23 14.28 11.82
C TYR A 51 6.28 15.33 12.40
N PHE A 52 6.75 16.21 13.30
CA PHE A 52 5.92 17.29 13.84
C PHE A 52 5.37 18.18 12.72
N ARG A 53 6.21 18.54 11.74
CA ARG A 53 5.78 19.26 10.53
C ARG A 53 4.72 18.48 9.73
N ALA A 54 4.85 17.16 9.60
CA ALA A 54 3.85 16.30 8.95
C ALA A 54 2.52 16.24 9.73
N ALA A 55 2.58 16.05 11.04
CA ALA A 55 1.41 16.00 11.91
C ALA A 55 0.64 17.32 11.89
N VAL A 56 1.34 18.47 11.98
CA VAL A 56 0.74 19.81 11.88
C VAL A 56 0.12 20.02 10.49
N ASP A 57 0.79 19.60 9.42
CA ASP A 57 0.25 19.71 8.05
C ASP A 57 -1.06 18.93 7.90
N ILE A 58 -1.09 17.68 8.37
CA ILE A 58 -2.28 16.81 8.35
C ILE A 58 -3.43 17.37 9.20
N ALA A 59 -3.11 17.94 10.37
CA ALA A 59 -4.10 18.51 11.29
C ALA A 59 -4.69 19.83 10.75
N LEU A 60 -3.84 20.81 10.40
CA LEU A 60 -4.28 22.14 9.96
C LEU A 60 -5.03 22.12 8.63
N THR A 61 -4.72 21.16 7.75
CA THR A 61 -5.43 21.00 6.48
C THR A 61 -6.77 20.26 6.62
N GLY A 62 -7.12 19.81 7.82
CA GLY A 62 -8.31 18.99 8.08
C GLY A 62 -8.22 17.57 7.53
N THR A 63 -7.04 17.14 7.06
CA THR A 63 -6.86 15.81 6.45
C THR A 63 -7.12 14.69 7.45
N PHE A 64 -6.77 14.88 8.72
CA PHE A 64 -7.11 13.92 9.78
C PHE A 64 -8.63 13.66 9.89
N PHE A 65 -9.46 14.71 9.77
CA PHE A 65 -10.91 14.56 9.81
C PHE A 65 -11.46 13.89 8.55
N ARG A 66 -10.83 14.09 7.39
CA ARG A 66 -11.15 13.34 6.16
C ARG A 66 -10.82 11.86 6.33
N TYR A 67 -9.74 11.51 7.03
CA TYR A 67 -9.47 10.11 7.37
C TYR A 67 -10.56 9.51 8.26
N ILE A 68 -11.00 10.24 9.28
CA ILE A 68 -12.11 9.79 10.14
C ILE A 68 -13.38 9.56 9.32
N ALA A 69 -13.73 10.53 8.46
CA ALA A 69 -14.91 10.45 7.61
C ALA A 69 -14.86 9.29 6.60
N ALA A 70 -13.68 9.03 6.01
CA ALA A 70 -13.49 7.93 5.08
C ALA A 70 -13.50 6.57 5.79
N TYR A 71 -12.73 6.42 6.88
CA TYR A 71 -12.71 5.21 7.70
C TYR A 71 -12.12 5.48 9.08
N TRP A 72 -12.98 5.58 10.11
CA TRP A 72 -12.56 5.98 11.47
C TRP A 72 -11.46 5.10 12.08
N ARG A 73 -11.38 3.81 11.77
CA ARG A 73 -10.32 2.94 12.32
C ARG A 73 -8.94 3.29 11.77
N TYR A 74 -8.87 3.82 10.55
CA TYR A 74 -7.62 4.33 9.99
C TYR A 74 -7.08 5.53 10.79
N SER A 75 -7.97 6.34 11.39
CA SER A 75 -7.52 7.46 12.24
C SER A 75 -6.81 6.99 13.51
N LEU A 76 -7.07 5.77 13.99
CA LEU A 76 -6.30 5.16 15.09
C LEU A 76 -4.85 4.92 14.67
N PHE A 77 -4.63 4.40 13.47
CA PHE A 77 -3.29 4.26 12.90
C PHE A 77 -2.63 5.63 12.68
N ALA A 78 -3.38 6.59 12.10
CA ALA A 78 -2.84 7.92 11.83
C ALA A 78 -2.48 8.72 13.10
N GLY A 79 -3.28 8.61 14.16
CA GLY A 79 -3.04 9.26 15.44
C GLY A 79 -2.01 8.55 16.32
N TYR A 80 -1.71 7.28 16.06
CA TYR A 80 -0.85 6.43 16.88
C TYR A 80 0.51 7.06 17.25
N PRO A 81 1.35 7.52 16.30
CA PRO A 81 2.64 8.13 16.64
C PRO A 81 2.50 9.40 17.48
N ALA A 82 1.48 10.23 17.23
CA ALA A 82 1.26 11.46 17.99
C ALA A 82 0.90 11.14 19.44
N VAL A 83 -0.03 10.20 19.65
CA VAL A 83 -0.44 9.76 21.00
C VAL A 83 0.74 9.17 21.77
N LEU A 84 1.56 8.35 21.11
CA LEU A 84 2.72 7.74 21.75
C LEU A 84 3.80 8.77 22.12
N LEU A 85 4.07 9.74 21.24
CA LEU A 85 4.99 10.85 21.52
C LEU A 85 4.49 11.74 22.66
N MET A 86 3.19 12.06 22.70
CA MET A 86 2.60 12.82 23.81
C MET A 86 2.71 12.06 25.13
N LEU A 87 2.43 10.75 25.13
CA LEU A 87 2.57 9.91 26.31
C LEU A 87 4.02 9.87 26.80
N PHE A 88 4.99 9.64 25.91
CA PHE A 88 6.40 9.62 26.28
C PHE A 88 6.87 10.97 26.80
N THR A 89 6.42 12.07 26.20
CA THR A 89 6.74 13.42 26.67
C THR A 89 6.16 13.66 28.06
N ALA A 90 4.88 13.35 28.29
CA ALA A 90 4.22 13.52 29.58
C ALA A 90 4.88 12.69 30.69
N LEU A 91 5.17 11.41 30.42
CA LEU A 91 5.88 10.54 31.37
C LEU A 91 7.27 11.07 31.69
N SER A 92 8.01 11.55 30.70
CA SER A 92 9.36 12.06 30.89
C SER A 92 9.38 13.34 31.72
N ILE A 93 8.44 14.26 31.48
CA ILE A 93 8.29 15.49 32.27
C ILE A 93 7.84 15.15 33.70
N GLY A 94 6.84 14.29 33.86
CA GLY A 94 6.32 13.90 35.18
C GLY A 94 7.38 13.24 36.05
N LEU A 95 8.10 12.25 35.50
CA LEU A 95 9.18 11.57 36.21
C LEU A 95 10.40 12.46 36.42
N GLY A 96 10.75 13.31 35.45
CA GLY A 96 11.84 14.28 35.61
C GLY A 96 11.56 15.30 36.70
N SER A 97 10.31 15.72 36.86
CA SER A 97 9.89 16.69 37.89
C SER A 97 10.03 16.14 39.31
N ALA A 98 10.06 14.81 39.49
CA ALA A 98 10.31 14.19 40.80
C ALA A 98 11.65 14.64 41.39
N TRP A 99 12.67 14.90 40.55
CA TRP A 99 13.95 15.42 41.01
C TRP A 99 13.81 16.73 41.79
N GLY A 100 13.04 17.69 41.27
CA GLY A 100 12.79 18.96 41.95
C GLY A 100 11.90 18.80 43.19
N LEU A 101 10.87 17.94 43.10
CA LEU A 101 9.94 17.70 44.20
C LEU A 101 10.60 17.05 45.42
N PHE A 102 11.60 16.19 45.22
CA PHE A 102 12.37 15.56 46.29
C PHE A 102 13.60 16.36 46.73
N GLY A 103 13.67 17.66 46.40
CA GLY A 103 14.74 18.55 46.86
C GLY A 103 16.08 18.33 46.15
N GLY A 104 16.08 17.74 44.96
CA GLY A 104 17.27 17.55 44.15
C GLY A 104 17.91 18.90 43.77
N PRO A 105 19.25 18.99 43.78
CA PRO A 105 19.95 20.24 43.47
C PRO A 105 19.74 20.67 42.01
N TYR A 106 19.80 21.99 41.80
CA TYR A 106 19.70 22.64 40.48
C TYR A 106 18.46 22.25 39.66
N PRO A 107 17.24 22.29 40.23
CA PRO A 107 16.04 21.79 39.56
C PRO A 107 15.79 22.44 38.20
N GLY A 108 16.12 23.73 38.04
CA GLY A 108 15.97 24.45 36.77
C GLY A 108 16.81 23.90 35.61
N LEU A 109 17.93 23.22 35.88
CA LEU A 109 18.79 22.58 34.87
C LEU A 109 18.60 21.06 34.84
N ALA A 110 18.51 20.43 36.02
CA ALA A 110 18.44 18.98 36.14
C ALA A 110 17.12 18.41 35.61
N VAL A 111 15.98 19.04 35.89
CA VAL A 111 14.65 18.53 35.47
C VAL A 111 14.55 18.42 33.94
N PRO A 112 14.89 19.46 33.13
CA PRO A 112 14.88 19.34 31.67
C PRO A 112 15.82 18.25 31.14
N LEU A 113 17.05 18.15 31.68
CA LEU A 113 18.01 17.15 31.23
C LEU A 113 17.55 15.72 31.53
N ILE A 114 17.01 15.49 32.74
CA ILE A 114 16.44 14.19 33.12
C ILE A 114 15.25 13.86 32.21
N ALA A 115 14.34 14.81 31.97
CA ALA A 115 13.21 14.60 31.08
C ALA A 115 13.65 14.25 29.65
N ILE A 116 14.65 14.95 29.10
CA ILE A 116 15.21 14.63 27.78
C ILE A 116 15.81 13.22 27.78
N GLY A 117 16.60 12.88 28.80
CA GLY A 117 17.19 11.54 28.94
C GLY A 117 16.14 10.43 28.99
N LEU A 118 15.13 10.60 29.84
CA LEU A 118 14.00 9.67 29.95
C LEU A 118 13.23 9.53 28.64
N PHE A 119 12.97 10.63 27.95
CA PHE A 119 12.29 10.61 26.66
C PHE A 119 13.08 9.79 25.63
N LEU A 120 14.40 10.00 25.54
CA LEU A 120 15.26 9.23 24.64
C LEU A 120 15.30 7.74 25.00
N VAL A 121 15.30 7.40 26.29
CA VAL A 121 15.19 6.01 26.76
C VAL A 121 13.85 5.38 26.36
N LEU A 122 12.74 6.10 26.53
CA LEU A 122 11.40 5.66 26.11
C LEU A 122 11.32 5.48 24.59
N MET A 123 11.87 6.41 23.81
CA MET A 123 11.97 6.26 22.36
C MET A 123 12.77 5.00 21.97
N ARG A 124 13.89 4.75 22.65
CA ARG A 124 14.85 3.69 22.27
C ARG A 124 14.43 2.28 22.70
N TRP A 125 13.71 2.13 23.81
CA TRP A 125 13.31 0.82 24.33
C TRP A 125 11.84 0.47 24.02
N PRO A 126 10.83 1.04 24.70
CA PRO A 126 9.43 0.77 24.35
C PRO A 126 9.07 1.31 22.96
N GLY A 127 9.61 2.47 22.56
CA GLY A 127 9.36 3.06 21.24
C GLY A 127 9.73 2.13 20.08
N ARG A 128 10.86 1.41 20.17
CA ARG A 128 11.23 0.38 19.18
C ARG A 128 10.21 -0.77 19.12
N ARG A 129 9.74 -1.23 20.28
CA ARG A 129 8.73 -2.31 20.36
C ARG A 129 7.37 -1.86 19.80
N PHE A 130 7.09 -0.58 19.91
CA PHE A 130 5.92 0.13 19.39
C PHE A 130 6.11 0.69 17.98
N HIS A 131 7.21 0.34 17.31
CA HIS A 131 7.47 0.73 15.92
C HIS A 131 7.47 2.25 15.68
N ILE A 132 7.84 3.07 16.66
CA ILE A 132 7.81 4.54 16.53
C ILE A 132 8.68 5.01 15.35
N ASP A 133 9.87 4.44 15.18
CA ASP A 133 10.78 4.77 14.08
C ASP A 133 10.13 4.58 12.70
N TYR A 134 9.43 3.45 12.53
CA TYR A 134 8.68 3.17 11.31
C TYR A 134 7.58 4.21 11.10
N MET A 135 6.83 4.55 12.15
CA MET A 135 5.71 5.49 12.04
C MET A 135 6.17 6.91 11.73
N LEU A 136 7.26 7.37 12.35
CA LEU A 136 7.81 8.70 12.03
C LEU A 136 8.17 8.76 10.54
N ASN A 137 8.93 7.77 10.05
CA ASN A 137 9.38 7.74 8.66
C ASN A 137 8.20 7.63 7.68
N ASP A 138 7.19 6.82 8.00
CA ASP A 138 5.98 6.65 7.20
C ASP A 138 5.19 7.96 7.00
N TRP A 139 5.10 8.79 8.03
CA TRP A 139 4.42 10.09 7.95
C TRP A 139 5.28 11.19 7.33
N ILE A 140 6.59 11.18 7.55
CA ILE A 140 7.53 12.08 6.88
C ILE A 140 7.47 11.84 5.37
N PHE A 141 7.63 10.59 4.95
CA PHE A 141 7.59 10.19 3.55
C PHE A 141 6.23 10.51 2.91
N ALA A 142 5.12 10.18 3.59
CA ALA A 142 3.79 10.47 3.07
C ALA A 142 3.58 11.97 2.86
N ARG A 143 4.02 12.82 3.81
CA ARG A 143 3.94 14.28 3.68
C ARG A 143 4.77 14.79 2.50
N ASP A 144 5.99 14.28 2.33
CA ASP A 144 6.86 14.68 1.23
C ASP A 144 6.32 14.23 -0.13
N MET A 145 5.70 13.05 -0.20
CA MET A 145 4.96 12.58 -1.38
C MET A 145 3.75 13.48 -1.67
N ILE A 146 2.88 13.73 -0.67
CA ILE A 146 1.70 14.61 -0.77
C ILE A 146 2.07 15.97 -1.36
N ARG A 147 3.13 16.58 -0.81
CA ARG A 147 3.58 17.93 -1.15
C ARG A 147 4.52 17.97 -2.35
N ARG A 148 4.89 16.81 -2.93
CA ARG A 148 5.97 16.66 -3.93
C ARG A 148 7.24 17.40 -3.52
N ALA A 149 7.57 17.37 -2.22
CA ALA A 149 8.66 18.16 -1.65
C ALA A 149 10.04 17.52 -1.86
N ARG A 150 10.06 16.23 -2.23
CA ARG A 150 11.27 15.43 -2.33
C ARG A 150 11.53 14.99 -3.77
N PRO A 151 12.57 15.53 -4.44
CA PRO A 151 12.83 15.23 -5.85
C PRO A 151 13.07 13.74 -6.15
N SER A 152 13.65 12.98 -5.22
CA SER A 152 13.87 11.53 -5.43
C SER A 152 12.58 10.74 -5.53
N ILE A 153 11.48 11.19 -4.90
CA ILE A 153 10.16 10.58 -5.08
C ILE A 153 9.68 10.78 -6.52
N GLY A 154 9.72 12.01 -7.03
CA GLY A 154 9.28 12.33 -8.38
C GLY A 154 10.12 11.62 -9.46
N ARG A 155 11.45 11.65 -9.34
CA ARG A 155 12.31 10.92 -10.29
C ARG A 155 12.01 9.43 -10.31
N ARG A 156 11.83 8.80 -9.13
CA ARG A 156 11.51 7.39 -9.06
C ARG A 156 10.16 7.07 -9.70
N MET A 157 9.16 7.95 -9.60
CA MET A 157 7.86 7.75 -10.26
C MET A 157 8.01 7.67 -11.78
N THR A 158 8.79 8.60 -12.36
CA THR A 158 9.11 8.58 -13.79
C THR A 158 9.89 7.31 -14.19
N GLU A 159 10.91 6.93 -13.42
CA GLU A 159 11.68 5.70 -13.70
C GLU A 159 10.80 4.43 -13.63
N LEU A 160 9.82 4.38 -12.72
CA LEU A 160 8.86 3.29 -12.65
C LEU A 160 7.82 3.33 -13.79
N ALA A 161 7.40 4.52 -14.21
CA ALA A 161 6.51 4.70 -15.36
C ALA A 161 7.16 4.16 -16.65
N ASP A 162 8.44 4.47 -16.86
CA ASP A 162 9.21 3.97 -17.99
C ASP A 162 9.36 2.44 -17.95
N GLU A 163 9.58 1.87 -16.76
CA GLU A 163 9.65 0.42 -16.57
C GLU A 163 8.32 -0.27 -16.93
N ILE A 164 7.20 0.29 -16.44
CA ILE A 164 5.85 -0.21 -16.74
C ILE A 164 5.57 -0.11 -18.23
N ALA A 165 5.83 1.05 -18.83
CA ALA A 165 5.60 1.27 -20.26
C ALA A 165 6.43 0.31 -21.12
N THR A 166 7.69 0.07 -20.75
CA THR A 166 8.58 -0.87 -21.44
C THR A 166 8.05 -2.29 -21.36
N GLY A 167 7.62 -2.74 -20.17
CA GLY A 167 7.05 -4.07 -19.97
C GLY A 167 5.78 -4.30 -20.80
N VAL A 168 4.86 -3.35 -20.79
CA VAL A 168 3.60 -3.45 -21.57
C VAL A 168 3.87 -3.39 -23.08
N LYS A 169 4.83 -2.56 -23.53
CA LYS A 169 5.16 -2.41 -24.96
C LYS A 169 5.90 -3.61 -25.55
N ALA A 170 6.60 -4.40 -24.73
CA ALA A 170 7.32 -5.57 -25.20
C ALA A 170 6.40 -6.59 -25.89
N GLY A 171 5.16 -6.71 -25.38
CA GLY A 171 4.12 -7.51 -26.04
C GLY A 171 4.40 -9.01 -26.10
N ASP A 172 5.34 -9.50 -25.30
CA ASP A 172 5.85 -10.88 -25.28
C ASP A 172 5.23 -11.74 -24.18
N VAL A 173 4.18 -11.23 -23.52
CA VAL A 173 3.43 -11.89 -22.45
C VAL A 173 1.93 -11.80 -22.70
N ASP A 174 1.20 -12.76 -22.12
CA ASP A 174 -0.26 -12.83 -22.23
C ASP A 174 -0.98 -11.67 -21.51
N GLU A 175 -0.40 -11.15 -20.43
CA GLU A 175 -0.87 -9.97 -19.69
C GLU A 175 0.24 -9.37 -18.81
N VAL A 176 0.03 -8.13 -18.35
CA VAL A 176 0.87 -7.48 -17.34
C VAL A 176 0.01 -7.13 -16.13
N VAL A 177 0.39 -7.58 -14.94
CA VAL A 177 -0.31 -7.30 -13.69
C VAL A 177 0.62 -6.54 -12.73
N ILE A 178 0.19 -5.35 -12.30
CA ILE A 178 0.90 -4.56 -11.28
C ILE A 178 0.18 -4.75 -9.95
N ILE A 179 0.87 -5.36 -8.99
CA ILE A 179 0.34 -5.60 -7.65
C ILE A 179 1.03 -4.67 -6.66
N ALA A 180 0.26 -3.90 -5.92
CA ALA A 180 0.76 -2.84 -5.07
C ALA A 180 0.16 -2.89 -3.66
N HIS A 181 1.03 -3.09 -2.66
CA HIS A 181 0.63 -3.17 -1.25
C HIS A 181 0.79 -1.83 -0.54
N SER A 182 -0.19 -1.48 0.31
CA SER A 182 -0.07 -0.32 1.21
C SER A 182 0.24 0.97 0.44
N LEU A 183 1.28 1.71 0.84
CA LEU A 183 1.76 2.92 0.17
C LEU A 183 2.25 2.67 -1.27
N GLY A 184 2.63 1.43 -1.60
CA GLY A 184 2.92 1.03 -2.98
C GLY A 184 1.76 1.30 -3.93
N ALA A 185 0.51 1.30 -3.44
CA ALA A 185 -0.66 1.63 -4.27
C ALA A 185 -0.62 3.07 -4.80
N ALA A 186 -0.09 4.02 -4.01
CA ALA A 186 0.11 5.39 -4.47
C ALA A 186 1.21 5.49 -5.53
N TRP A 187 2.27 4.68 -5.42
CA TRP A 187 3.32 4.55 -6.43
C TRP A 187 2.78 3.96 -7.73
N MET A 188 2.00 2.87 -7.65
CA MET A 188 1.34 2.24 -8.80
C MET A 188 0.44 3.23 -9.52
N VAL A 189 -0.47 3.90 -8.81
CA VAL A 189 -1.42 4.85 -9.41
C VAL A 189 -0.67 5.96 -10.15
N GLU A 190 0.36 6.54 -9.54
CA GLU A 190 1.09 7.63 -10.19
C GLU A 190 1.90 7.14 -11.39
N SER A 191 2.67 6.06 -11.24
CA SER A 191 3.57 5.58 -12.29
C SER A 191 2.77 5.08 -13.50
N VAL A 192 1.63 4.43 -13.28
CA VAL A 192 0.73 4.02 -14.36
C VAL A 192 0.09 5.22 -15.03
N ALA A 193 -0.39 6.21 -14.25
CA ALA A 193 -0.96 7.42 -14.84
C ALA A 193 0.08 8.20 -15.67
N GLU A 194 1.33 8.26 -15.23
CA GLU A 194 2.42 8.87 -15.98
C GLU A 194 2.73 8.10 -17.26
N ALA A 195 2.76 6.76 -17.21
CA ALA A 195 2.92 5.91 -18.39
C ALA A 195 1.79 6.11 -19.42
N LEU A 196 0.53 6.17 -18.95
CA LEU A 196 -0.65 6.46 -19.78
C LEU A 196 -0.66 7.89 -20.32
N ALA A 197 -0.03 8.84 -19.61
CA ALA A 197 0.11 10.21 -20.10
C ALA A 197 1.14 10.31 -21.23
N ALA A 198 2.24 9.56 -21.14
CA ALA A 198 3.27 9.52 -22.15
C ALA A 198 2.86 8.74 -23.40
N ASP A 199 2.07 7.66 -23.25
CA ASP A 199 1.50 6.88 -24.35
C ASP A 199 0.02 6.58 -24.06
N PRO A 200 -0.92 7.42 -24.56
CA PRO A 200 -2.36 7.21 -24.36
C PRO A 200 -2.91 5.92 -24.98
N ASP A 201 -2.19 5.29 -25.91
CA ASP A 201 -2.56 4.01 -26.52
C ASP A 201 -2.01 2.82 -25.73
N LEU A 202 -1.19 3.04 -24.68
CA LEU A 202 -0.55 1.97 -23.90
C LEU A 202 -1.54 0.93 -23.40
N ALA A 203 -2.69 1.36 -22.87
CA ALA A 203 -3.75 0.47 -22.38
C ALA A 203 -4.57 -0.21 -23.49
N ARG A 204 -4.55 0.32 -24.72
CA ARG A 204 -5.25 -0.23 -25.88
C ARG A 204 -4.43 -1.24 -26.68
N ARG A 205 -3.18 -1.49 -26.27
CA ARG A 205 -2.30 -2.46 -26.91
C ARG A 205 -2.81 -3.89 -26.69
N SER A 206 -2.24 -4.83 -27.44
CA SER A 206 -2.63 -6.24 -27.40
C SER A 206 -2.43 -6.90 -26.04
N THR A 207 -1.48 -6.42 -25.23
CA THR A 207 -1.19 -6.96 -23.90
C THR A 207 -2.07 -6.27 -22.85
N PRO A 208 -3.02 -6.99 -22.22
CA PRO A 208 -3.87 -6.44 -21.18
C PRO A 208 -3.06 -5.95 -19.97
N LEU A 209 -3.52 -4.85 -19.36
CA LEU A 209 -2.92 -4.25 -18.16
C LEU A 209 -3.88 -4.37 -16.96
N GLY A 210 -3.45 -5.09 -15.94
CA GLY A 210 -4.14 -5.28 -14.67
C GLY A 210 -3.47 -4.52 -13.52
N LEU A 211 -4.27 -3.91 -12.64
CA LEU A 211 -3.83 -3.23 -11.43
C LEU A 211 -4.51 -3.84 -10.19
N ALA A 212 -3.73 -4.27 -9.21
CA ALA A 212 -4.21 -4.80 -7.94
C ALA A 212 -3.68 -3.98 -6.76
N GLY A 213 -4.50 -3.10 -6.21
CA GLY A 213 -4.21 -2.43 -4.95
C GLY A 213 -4.61 -3.33 -3.77
N VAL A 214 -3.68 -3.76 -2.93
CA VAL A 214 -3.96 -4.69 -1.82
C VAL A 214 -3.65 -4.02 -0.47
N GLY A 215 -4.63 -3.89 0.41
CA GLY A 215 -4.51 -3.05 1.60
C GLY A 215 -4.12 -1.62 1.25
N SER A 216 -4.71 -1.07 0.19
CA SER A 216 -4.29 0.19 -0.46
C SER A 216 -4.23 1.37 0.52
N SER A 217 -3.14 2.14 0.45
CA SER A 217 -2.99 3.43 1.12
C SER A 217 -3.06 4.63 0.16
N THR A 218 -3.64 4.48 -1.04
CA THR A 218 -3.77 5.60 -1.98
C THR A 218 -4.51 6.79 -1.36
N LEU A 219 -5.61 6.52 -0.63
CA LEU A 219 -6.39 7.56 0.05
C LEU A 219 -5.63 8.25 1.20
N LYS A 220 -4.58 7.65 1.77
CA LYS A 220 -3.67 8.33 2.71
C LYS A 220 -3.12 9.60 2.09
N ILE A 221 -2.72 9.52 0.83
CA ILE A 221 -2.13 10.63 0.08
C ILE A 221 -3.25 11.48 -0.52
N ALA A 222 -4.20 10.86 -1.20
CA ALA A 222 -5.18 11.54 -2.05
C ALA A 222 -6.20 12.42 -1.29
N LEU A 223 -6.48 12.11 -0.02
CA LEU A 223 -7.41 12.90 0.81
C LEU A 223 -6.80 14.23 1.30
N HIS A 224 -5.49 14.41 1.16
CA HIS A 224 -4.86 15.68 1.50
C HIS A 224 -5.13 16.74 0.40
N PRO A 225 -5.49 18.00 0.74
CA PRO A 225 -5.91 18.98 -0.26
C PRO A 225 -4.81 19.31 -1.28
N ALA A 226 -3.55 19.31 -0.87
CA ALA A 226 -2.40 19.52 -1.77
C ALA A 226 -2.13 18.36 -2.76
N ALA A 227 -2.72 17.18 -2.55
CA ALA A 227 -2.49 15.99 -3.39
C ALA A 227 -3.38 15.98 -4.65
N GLY A 228 -3.54 17.13 -5.31
CA GLY A 228 -4.31 17.22 -6.56
C GLY A 228 -3.75 16.34 -7.67
N TRP A 229 -2.43 16.16 -7.66
CA TRP A 229 -1.71 15.34 -8.63
C TRP A 229 -2.15 13.87 -8.60
N ILE A 230 -2.24 13.24 -7.42
CA ILE A 230 -2.64 11.83 -7.34
C ILE A 230 -4.13 11.65 -7.64
N ARG A 231 -4.96 12.66 -7.34
CA ARG A 231 -6.37 12.65 -7.74
C ARG A 231 -6.51 12.70 -9.27
N ALA A 232 -5.67 13.48 -9.94
CA ALA A 232 -5.61 13.50 -11.40
C ALA A 232 -5.10 12.15 -11.96
N ALA A 233 -4.14 11.50 -11.29
CA ALA A 233 -3.66 10.18 -11.66
C ALA A 233 -4.75 9.09 -11.53
N VAL A 234 -5.47 9.06 -10.40
CA VAL A 234 -6.64 8.17 -10.23
C VAL A 234 -7.67 8.43 -11.33
N LYS A 235 -7.97 9.70 -11.62
CA LYS A 235 -8.91 10.06 -12.67
C LYS A 235 -8.48 9.52 -14.03
N ARG A 236 -7.21 9.70 -14.41
CA ARG A 236 -6.67 9.21 -15.67
C ARG A 236 -6.81 7.71 -15.82
N ILE A 237 -6.50 6.94 -14.78
CA ILE A 237 -6.68 5.48 -14.80
C ILE A 237 -8.16 5.12 -14.91
N ALA A 238 -9.03 5.81 -14.16
CA ALA A 238 -10.48 5.56 -14.20
C ALA A 238 -11.13 5.92 -15.55
N GLU A 239 -10.49 6.77 -16.35
CA GLU A 239 -10.88 7.14 -17.72
C GLU A 239 -10.31 6.19 -18.78
N ALA A 240 -9.47 5.21 -18.41
CA ALA A 240 -8.93 4.18 -19.29
C ALA A 240 -9.66 2.83 -19.05
N PRO A 241 -10.83 2.59 -19.67
CA PRO A 241 -11.66 1.41 -19.41
C PRO A 241 -10.99 0.08 -19.79
N GLU A 242 -9.91 0.12 -20.58
CA GLU A 242 -9.13 -1.05 -20.97
C GLU A 242 -8.25 -1.57 -19.83
N VAL A 243 -7.99 -0.75 -18.80
CA VAL A 243 -7.24 -1.15 -17.61
C VAL A 243 -8.17 -1.86 -16.63
N THR A 244 -7.88 -3.12 -16.33
CA THR A 244 -8.57 -3.83 -15.25
C THR A 244 -7.99 -3.38 -13.92
N TRP A 245 -8.79 -2.76 -13.06
CA TRP A 245 -8.32 -2.29 -11.76
C TRP A 245 -9.17 -2.89 -10.64
N ALA A 246 -8.52 -3.53 -9.66
CA ALA A 246 -9.15 -4.02 -8.44
C ALA A 246 -8.46 -3.50 -7.18
N GLU A 247 -9.26 -3.31 -6.12
CA GLU A 247 -8.80 -2.97 -4.78
C GLU A 247 -9.28 -4.01 -3.76
N TYR A 248 -8.34 -4.60 -3.02
CA TYR A 248 -8.62 -5.61 -2.00
C TYR A 248 -8.42 -5.02 -0.61
N ASP A 249 -9.45 -5.09 0.23
CA ASP A 249 -9.45 -4.55 1.59
C ASP A 249 -9.96 -5.57 2.62
N SER A 250 -9.79 -5.30 3.91
CA SER A 250 -10.26 -6.19 4.97
C SER A 250 -10.68 -5.43 6.20
N HIS A 251 -11.77 -5.87 6.82
CA HIS A 251 -12.34 -5.21 7.99
C HIS A 251 -11.40 -5.18 9.21
N VAL A 252 -10.50 -6.17 9.29
CA VAL A 252 -9.54 -6.33 10.38
C VAL A 252 -8.25 -5.56 10.16
N ASP A 253 -8.07 -4.97 8.98
CA ASP A 253 -6.94 -4.12 8.67
C ASP A 253 -7.27 -2.65 8.97
N PHE A 254 -6.60 -2.10 9.99
CA PHE A 254 -6.80 -0.72 10.44
C PHE A 254 -5.86 0.26 9.69
N ILE A 255 -5.01 -0.26 8.80
CA ILE A 255 -3.96 0.49 8.08
C ILE A 255 -4.36 0.70 6.61
N CYS A 256 -5.54 0.25 6.19
CA CYS A 256 -6.17 0.60 4.91
C CYS A 256 -7.58 1.17 5.12
N PHE A 257 -8.17 1.73 4.07
CA PHE A 257 -9.53 2.28 4.10
C PHE A 257 -10.55 1.20 3.69
N TYR A 258 -11.06 0.45 4.66
CA TYR A 258 -12.00 -0.65 4.41
C TYR A 258 -13.32 -0.16 3.80
N LYS A 259 -13.77 -0.81 2.71
CA LYS A 259 -14.98 -0.48 1.94
C LYS A 259 -14.99 0.97 1.44
N CYS A 260 -13.81 1.51 1.15
CA CYS A 260 -13.66 2.85 0.61
C CYS A 260 -13.05 2.76 -0.77
N ASN A 261 -13.89 2.72 -1.80
CA ASN A 261 -13.43 2.71 -3.19
C ASN A 261 -12.66 4.00 -3.50
N THR A 262 -11.41 3.88 -3.95
CA THR A 262 -10.53 5.05 -4.12
C THR A 262 -11.12 6.10 -5.06
N ALA A 263 -11.67 5.72 -6.23
CA ALA A 263 -12.23 6.68 -7.17
C ALA A 263 -13.51 7.34 -6.62
N GLN A 264 -14.40 6.55 -6.01
CA GLN A 264 -15.63 7.06 -5.42
C GLN A 264 -15.37 8.03 -4.26
N ALA A 265 -14.43 7.70 -3.37
CA ALA A 265 -14.04 8.53 -2.23
C ALA A 265 -13.46 9.89 -2.65
N LEU A 266 -12.95 9.97 -3.88
CA LEU A 266 -12.41 11.19 -4.48
C LEU A 266 -13.42 11.94 -5.36
N GLY A 267 -14.67 11.47 -5.46
CA GLY A 267 -15.70 12.07 -6.30
C GLY A 267 -15.41 11.95 -7.79
N ILE A 268 -14.70 10.90 -8.21
CA ILE A 268 -14.35 10.66 -9.61
C ILE A 268 -15.41 9.77 -10.23
N ASP A 269 -16.14 10.33 -11.19
CA ASP A 269 -17.09 9.63 -12.05
C ASP A 269 -16.36 9.11 -13.30
N GLY A 270 -16.56 7.83 -13.64
CA GLY A 270 -15.87 7.16 -14.75
C GLY A 270 -16.25 5.69 -14.84
N GLY A 271 -16.07 5.09 -16.01
CA GLY A 271 -16.37 3.68 -16.27
C GLY A 271 -15.35 2.70 -15.67
N GLY A 272 -14.07 3.11 -15.54
CA GLY A 272 -12.96 2.28 -15.04
C GLY A 272 -12.70 2.40 -13.54
N ARG A 273 -13.76 2.53 -12.71
CA ARG A 273 -13.58 2.54 -11.25
C ARG A 273 -12.96 1.22 -10.77
N PRO A 274 -12.07 1.25 -9.74
CA PRO A 274 -11.54 0.01 -9.21
C PRO A 274 -12.69 -0.88 -8.71
N ILE A 275 -12.62 -2.18 -9.01
CA ILE A 275 -13.55 -3.17 -8.50
C ILE A 275 -13.12 -3.50 -7.06
N SER A 276 -13.98 -3.21 -6.09
CA SER A 276 -13.66 -3.35 -4.68
C SER A 276 -14.00 -4.74 -4.14
N HIS A 277 -13.02 -5.44 -3.58
CA HIS A 277 -13.16 -6.76 -2.96
C HIS A 277 -12.80 -6.71 -1.48
N SER A 278 -13.80 -6.91 -0.61
CA SER A 278 -13.55 -7.06 0.82
C SER A 278 -13.20 -8.50 1.17
N ILE A 279 -11.94 -8.79 1.48
CA ILE A 279 -11.44 -10.13 1.80
C ILE A 279 -11.43 -10.41 3.31
N ARG A 280 -11.48 -11.70 3.67
CA ARG A 280 -11.40 -12.18 5.05
C ARG A 280 -10.04 -12.84 5.29
N LEU A 281 -9.07 -12.07 5.80
CA LEU A 281 -7.71 -12.56 6.07
C LEU A 281 -7.69 -13.80 6.98
N SER A 282 -8.66 -13.94 7.89
CA SER A 282 -8.78 -15.13 8.75
C SER A 282 -9.22 -16.40 8.03
N ARG A 283 -9.75 -16.31 6.80
CA ARG A 283 -10.15 -17.46 5.97
C ARG A 283 -9.01 -17.94 5.06
N MET A 284 -7.96 -17.15 4.90
CA MET A 284 -6.74 -17.52 4.16
C MET A 284 -5.83 -18.44 4.97
N LEU A 285 -6.04 -18.55 6.29
CA LEU A 285 -5.10 -19.14 7.23
C LEU A 285 -5.81 -20.10 8.17
N ALA A 286 -5.10 -21.12 8.66
CA ALA A 286 -5.58 -21.97 9.73
C ALA A 286 -5.91 -21.12 10.98
N PRO A 287 -6.94 -21.50 11.77
CA PRO A 287 -7.33 -20.77 12.97
C PRO A 287 -6.17 -20.56 13.95
N GLU A 288 -5.28 -21.55 14.08
CA GLU A 288 -4.11 -21.53 14.96
C GLU A 288 -3.10 -20.49 14.49
N THR A 289 -2.81 -20.44 13.19
CA THR A 289 -1.91 -19.44 12.59
C THR A 289 -2.48 -18.03 12.75
N TRP A 290 -3.75 -17.82 12.41
CA TRP A 290 -4.41 -16.53 12.59
C TRP A 290 -4.40 -16.08 14.06
N GLY A 291 -4.66 -17.00 14.99
CA GLY A 291 -4.65 -16.76 16.43
C GLY A 291 -3.34 -16.16 16.95
N ARG A 292 -2.20 -16.52 16.36
CA ARG A 292 -0.86 -16.07 16.79
C ARG A 292 -0.60 -14.59 16.55
N PHE A 293 -1.20 -13.98 15.53
CA PHE A 293 -0.85 -12.61 15.13
C PHE A 293 -2.04 -11.69 14.86
N ARG A 294 -3.29 -12.13 15.00
CA ARG A 294 -4.48 -11.28 14.77
C ARG A 294 -4.52 -9.96 15.57
N GLY A 295 -3.75 -9.86 16.66
CA GLY A 295 -3.58 -8.62 17.44
C GLY A 295 -2.44 -7.71 16.97
N ASN A 296 -1.58 -8.18 16.06
CA ASN A 296 -0.49 -7.41 15.49
C ASN A 296 -0.95 -6.75 14.18
N LEU A 297 -1.42 -5.51 14.28
CA LEU A 297 -1.99 -4.76 13.14
C LEU A 297 -1.04 -4.66 11.94
N LEU A 298 0.25 -4.45 12.18
CA LEU A 298 1.23 -4.40 11.09
C LEU A 298 1.43 -5.75 10.40
N ARG A 299 1.36 -6.85 11.15
CA ARG A 299 1.42 -8.19 10.56
C ARG A 299 0.14 -8.50 9.79
N VAL A 300 -1.02 -8.15 10.34
CA VAL A 300 -2.32 -8.28 9.64
C VAL A 300 -2.31 -7.49 8.33
N HIS A 301 -1.88 -6.23 8.35
CA HIS A 301 -1.78 -5.39 7.17
C HIS A 301 -0.83 -5.95 6.11
N ARG A 302 0.23 -6.68 6.48
CA ARG A 302 1.16 -7.31 5.51
C ARG A 302 0.67 -8.65 4.97
N GLN A 303 -0.39 -9.23 5.54
CA GLN A 303 -0.85 -10.57 5.18
C GLN A 303 -1.39 -10.65 3.74
N TYR A 304 -1.78 -9.52 3.13
CA TYR A 304 -2.21 -9.48 1.73
C TYR A 304 -1.16 -10.03 0.77
N VAL A 305 0.12 -9.78 1.01
CA VAL A 305 1.23 -10.20 0.13
C VAL A 305 1.96 -11.43 0.67
N MET A 306 1.26 -12.27 1.41
CA MET A 306 1.80 -13.46 2.04
C MET A 306 0.99 -14.69 1.65
N GLY A 307 1.61 -15.86 1.78
CA GLY A 307 0.99 -17.12 1.37
C GLY A 307 -0.27 -17.45 2.17
N ASN A 308 -1.20 -18.10 1.49
CA ASN A 308 -2.37 -18.71 2.10
C ASN A 308 -2.03 -20.12 2.59
N GLU A 309 -2.66 -20.54 3.69
CA GLU A 309 -2.66 -21.95 4.15
C GLU A 309 -3.93 -22.69 3.69
N GLN A 310 -4.96 -21.94 3.30
CA GLN A 310 -6.25 -22.46 2.86
C GLN A 310 -6.67 -21.85 1.52
N ARG A 311 -7.39 -22.61 0.70
CA ARG A 311 -7.97 -22.10 -0.54
C ARG A 311 -8.95 -20.98 -0.23
N TYR A 312 -8.81 -19.88 -0.95
CA TYR A 312 -9.61 -18.70 -0.75
C TYR A 312 -9.70 -17.91 -2.07
N ARG A 313 -10.79 -17.15 -2.25
CA ARG A 313 -11.05 -16.32 -3.44
C ARG A 313 -9.99 -15.26 -3.75
N TYR A 314 -9.09 -15.00 -2.80
CA TYR A 314 -7.96 -14.11 -2.95
C TYR A 314 -6.70 -14.86 -2.54
N ASP A 315 -5.72 -14.91 -3.45
CA ASP A 315 -4.38 -15.41 -3.19
C ASP A 315 -3.39 -14.58 -4.02
N PHE A 316 -2.44 -13.95 -3.33
CA PHE A 316 -1.43 -13.08 -3.96
C PHE A 316 -0.58 -13.83 -4.99
N HIS A 317 -0.21 -15.08 -4.72
CA HIS A 317 0.63 -15.86 -5.62
C HIS A 317 -0.17 -16.38 -6.82
N MET A 318 -1.46 -16.67 -6.64
CA MET A 318 -2.33 -17.01 -7.78
C MET A 318 -2.59 -15.80 -8.67
N ILE A 319 -2.74 -14.60 -8.10
CA ILE A 319 -2.82 -13.36 -8.89
C ILE A 319 -1.51 -13.10 -9.65
N ALA A 320 -0.36 -13.35 -9.03
CA ALA A 320 0.93 -13.04 -9.63
C ALA A 320 1.44 -14.10 -10.62
N CYS A 321 1.13 -15.38 -10.38
CA CYS A 321 1.79 -16.51 -11.05
C CYS A 321 0.83 -17.66 -11.40
N GLY A 322 -0.46 -17.53 -11.10
CA GLY A 322 -1.45 -18.58 -11.35
C GLY A 322 -1.80 -18.76 -12.82
N PRO A 323 -2.67 -19.74 -13.14
CA PRO A 323 -3.11 -20.02 -14.51
C PRO A 323 -4.27 -19.12 -14.98
N PHE A 324 -4.81 -18.27 -14.11
CA PHE A 324 -6.00 -17.47 -14.39
C PHE A 324 -5.60 -16.06 -14.76
N ARG A 325 -6.28 -15.48 -15.76
CA ARG A 325 -6.06 -14.09 -16.11
C ARG A 325 -6.52 -13.18 -15.00
N PHE A 326 -5.87 -12.04 -14.82
CA PHE A 326 -6.22 -11.12 -13.75
C PHE A 326 -7.67 -10.60 -13.86
N ALA A 327 -8.13 -10.30 -15.09
CA ALA A 327 -9.52 -9.91 -15.32
C ALA A 327 -10.51 -10.99 -14.83
N ASP A 328 -10.23 -12.26 -15.11
CA ASP A 328 -11.06 -13.38 -14.65
C ASP A 328 -11.03 -13.50 -13.11
N ILE A 329 -9.89 -13.26 -12.47
CA ILE A 329 -9.78 -13.22 -11.00
C ILE A 329 -10.64 -12.11 -10.40
N VAL A 330 -10.64 -10.94 -11.03
CA VAL A 330 -11.40 -9.78 -10.57
C VAL A 330 -12.90 -9.98 -10.77
N HIS A 331 -13.33 -10.55 -11.89
CA HIS A 331 -14.75 -10.71 -12.20
C HIS A 331 -15.37 -11.98 -11.59
N ASP A 332 -14.62 -13.09 -11.54
CA ASP A 332 -15.12 -14.42 -11.18
C ASP A 332 -14.42 -15.03 -9.95
N GLY A 333 -13.69 -14.23 -9.16
CA GLY A 333 -12.84 -14.72 -8.06
C GLY A 333 -13.50 -15.66 -7.02
N GLU A 334 -14.83 -15.65 -6.88
CA GLU A 334 -15.56 -16.61 -6.02
C GLU A 334 -15.48 -18.06 -6.54
N SER A 335 -15.45 -18.27 -7.86
CA SER A 335 -15.44 -19.60 -8.48
C SER A 335 -14.03 -20.18 -8.60
N LEU A 336 -13.00 -19.32 -8.61
CA LEU A 336 -11.61 -19.72 -8.84
C LEU A 336 -11.05 -20.76 -7.85
N PRO A 337 -11.36 -20.73 -6.54
CA PRO A 337 -10.91 -21.77 -5.62
C PRO A 337 -11.40 -23.18 -6.00
N GLU A 338 -12.55 -23.27 -6.66
CA GLU A 338 -13.17 -24.51 -7.15
C GLU A 338 -12.74 -24.85 -8.58
N ALA A 339 -12.28 -23.85 -9.35
CA ALA A 339 -11.69 -24.04 -10.68
C ALA A 339 -10.38 -24.85 -10.65
N LEU A 340 -9.75 -24.99 -9.48
CA LEU A 340 -8.68 -25.96 -9.26
C LEU A 340 -9.23 -27.21 -8.57
N GLY A 341 -9.03 -28.39 -9.16
CA GLY A 341 -9.30 -29.68 -8.52
C GLY A 341 -8.47 -29.88 -7.25
N PRO A 342 -8.79 -30.87 -6.39
CA PRO A 342 -8.08 -31.11 -5.13
C PRO A 342 -6.56 -31.32 -5.28
N ASP A 343 -6.14 -31.87 -6.41
CA ASP A 343 -4.74 -32.11 -6.83
C ASP A 343 -4.07 -30.89 -7.47
N GLY A 344 -4.80 -29.78 -7.65
CA GLY A 344 -4.33 -28.56 -8.30
C GLY A 344 -4.45 -28.57 -9.82
N ALA A 345 -5.07 -29.59 -10.42
CA ALA A 345 -5.41 -29.58 -11.84
C ALA A 345 -6.48 -28.51 -12.13
N LEU A 346 -6.54 -27.99 -13.35
CA LEU A 346 -7.71 -27.21 -13.76
C LEU A 346 -8.91 -28.17 -13.79
N ALA A 347 -9.92 -27.90 -12.96
CA ALA A 347 -11.16 -28.66 -13.02
C ALA A 347 -11.71 -28.47 -14.44
N GLY A 348 -11.84 -29.55 -15.22
CA GLY A 348 -12.17 -29.55 -16.65
C GLY A 348 -13.55 -28.99 -17.03
N ALA A 349 -14.13 -28.08 -16.25
CA ALA A 349 -15.36 -27.37 -16.51
C ALA A 349 -15.07 -25.88 -16.75
N ALA A 350 -15.13 -25.50 -18.03
CA ALA A 350 -15.26 -24.15 -18.55
C ALA A 350 -14.12 -23.18 -18.17
N VAL A 351 -13.11 -23.12 -19.04
CA VAL A 351 -12.46 -21.84 -19.37
C VAL A 351 -13.58 -20.82 -19.55
N LEU A 352 -13.60 -19.82 -18.68
CA LEU A 352 -14.54 -18.71 -18.72
C LEU A 352 -14.60 -18.18 -20.15
N SER A 353 -15.76 -18.37 -20.80
CA SER A 353 -15.98 -17.86 -22.15
C SER A 353 -15.72 -16.36 -22.19
N PRO A 354 -15.10 -15.81 -23.24
CA PRO A 354 -14.92 -14.38 -23.37
C PRO A 354 -16.29 -13.68 -23.30
N SER A 355 -16.40 -12.68 -22.43
CA SER A 355 -17.61 -11.87 -22.25
C SER A 355 -18.16 -11.40 -23.60
N PRO A 356 -19.48 -11.50 -23.89
CA PRO A 356 -20.03 -10.93 -25.09
C PRO A 356 -19.91 -9.41 -25.03
N ALA A 357 -19.54 -8.84 -26.18
CA ALA A 357 -19.49 -7.42 -26.42
C ALA A 357 -20.73 -6.69 -25.87
N THR A 358 -20.45 -5.53 -25.31
CA THR A 358 -21.35 -4.43 -24.96
C THR A 358 -22.60 -4.42 -25.84
N LYS A 359 -23.76 -4.74 -25.24
CA LYS A 359 -25.05 -4.40 -25.86
C LYS A 359 -25.13 -2.88 -25.92
N THR A 360 -24.92 -2.33 -27.11
CA THR A 360 -25.37 -1.01 -27.52
C THR A 360 -26.86 -0.88 -27.22
N ALA A 361 -27.20 -0.04 -26.25
CA ALA A 361 -28.53 0.51 -26.12
C ALA A 361 -28.62 1.73 -27.04
N ALA A 362 -29.56 1.70 -27.98
CA ALA A 362 -30.06 2.86 -28.68
C ALA A 362 -31.52 2.58 -29.10
N PRO A 363 -32.38 3.60 -29.29
CA PRO A 363 -32.31 4.98 -28.78
C PRO A 363 -33.14 5.19 -27.50
#